data_AF-A0A8T2YDI0-F1
#
_entry.id   AF-A0A8T2YDI0-F1
#
_cell.length_a   1.000
_cell.length_b   1.000
_cell.length_c   1.000
_cell.angle_alpha   90.00
_cell.angle_beta   90.00
_cell.angle_gamma   90.00
#
_symmetry.space_group_name_H-M   'P 1'
#
loop_
_entity.id
_entity.type
_entity.pdbx_description
1 polymer ?
#
loop_
_entity_poly.entity_id
_entity_poly.type
_entity_poly.pdbx_seq_one_letter_code
_entity_poly.pdbx_strand_id
1 'polypeptide(L)'
;MDISVGDHVLDLCCAPGAKLCMISDLLGDSGSVTGVDVARHRLAACRTMLQKYVLGDACRLFVADGTTFSLMPVRDHLDSISCEFALEEKKDTFREWTSRRPWKERKRAARARENAASRLVSETDHPELIFYGKSSGVVGLSKDELYQTVSSSEVSSSGYDKVLVDAECTHDGSIRHIQKFEHWGWETLNGRVLNAERSDNLTTLQLKLLINGFRLLRVGGSLVYSTCSLTVSQNENVVEWFLKENSSAALQAIEAAKDWPCKSGRIPKTLRFDPVTSKTSGLFVAKFTKLAV
;
A
#
# COMPACT_ATOMS: atom_id res chain seq x y z
N MET A 1 4.89 -13.18 1.31
CA MET A 1 3.47 -12.87 1.03
C MET A 1 2.76 -14.07 0.39
N ASP A 2 3.49 -14.92 -0.34
CA ASP A 2 2.93 -16.12 -0.98
C ASP A 2 1.79 -15.74 -1.93
N ILE A 3 2.14 -14.84 -2.86
CA ILE A 3 1.23 -14.30 -3.87
C ILE A 3 0.93 -15.42 -4.87
N SER A 4 -0.35 -15.61 -5.16
CA SER A 4 -0.85 -16.57 -6.14
C SER A 4 -1.46 -15.83 -7.32
N VAL A 5 -1.44 -16.46 -8.49
CA VAL A 5 -2.12 -15.94 -9.69
C VAL A 5 -3.59 -15.71 -9.38
N GLY A 6 -4.12 -14.54 -9.76
CA GLY A 6 -5.50 -14.15 -9.46
C GLY A 6 -5.70 -13.41 -8.14
N ASP A 7 -4.68 -13.32 -7.27
CA ASP A 7 -4.79 -12.55 -6.02
C ASP A 7 -5.03 -11.05 -6.31
N HIS A 8 -5.86 -10.43 -5.48
CA HIS A 8 -5.95 -8.98 -5.41
C HIS A 8 -5.08 -8.47 -4.26
N VAL A 9 -4.06 -7.70 -4.60
CA VAL A 9 -3.02 -7.26 -3.67
C VAL A 9 -3.08 -5.74 -3.45
N LEU A 10 -2.99 -5.33 -2.20
CA LEU A 10 -2.87 -3.92 -1.80
C LEU A 10 -1.47 -3.64 -1.27
N ASP A 11 -0.81 -2.60 -1.78
CA ASP A 11 0.42 -2.03 -1.23
C ASP A 11 0.13 -0.61 -0.72
N LEU A 12 0.02 -0.44 0.60
CA LEU A 12 -0.44 0.80 1.24
C LEU A 12 0.62 1.92 1.26
N CYS A 13 1.88 1.60 0.97
CA CYS A 13 3.01 2.53 1.00
C CYS A 13 3.95 2.24 -0.18
N CYS A 14 3.38 2.22 -1.39
CA CYS A 14 4.00 1.53 -2.51
C CYS A 14 5.18 2.26 -3.15
N ALA A 15 5.29 3.58 -3.00
CA ALA A 15 6.32 4.32 -3.70
C ALA A 15 7.69 4.07 -3.05
N PRO A 16 8.79 3.96 -3.81
CA PRO A 16 8.94 4.32 -5.22
C PRO A 16 8.53 3.22 -6.22
N GLY A 17 8.02 2.07 -5.78
CA GLY A 17 7.40 1.07 -6.66
C GLY A 17 8.15 -0.25 -6.81
N ALA A 18 9.29 -0.45 -6.14
CA ALA A 18 10.07 -1.69 -6.30
C ALA A 18 9.32 -2.94 -5.82
N LYS A 19 8.71 -2.88 -4.63
CA LYS A 19 7.91 -4.00 -4.08
C LYS A 19 6.64 -4.20 -4.91
N LEU A 20 5.95 -3.11 -5.27
CA LEU A 20 4.79 -3.15 -6.15
C LEU A 20 5.08 -3.81 -7.51
N CYS A 21 6.22 -3.49 -8.16
CA CYS A 21 6.63 -4.16 -9.38
C CYS A 21 6.85 -5.66 -9.17
N MET A 22 7.52 -6.06 -8.08
CA MET A 22 7.72 -7.47 -7.76
C MET A 22 6.39 -8.20 -7.51
N ILE A 23 5.42 -7.57 -6.85
CA ILE A 23 4.07 -8.10 -6.66
C ILE A 23 3.39 -8.30 -8.02
N SER A 24 3.44 -7.29 -8.89
CA SER A 24 2.79 -7.35 -10.20
C SER A 24 3.40 -8.41 -11.12
N ASP A 25 4.71 -8.61 -11.06
CA ASP A 25 5.42 -9.65 -11.81
C ASP A 25 4.99 -11.06 -11.37
N LEU A 26 4.80 -11.26 -10.06
CA LEU A 26 4.35 -12.55 -9.50
C LEU A 26 2.88 -12.88 -9.79
N LEU A 27 2.02 -11.89 -10.01
CA LEU A 27 0.59 -12.11 -10.33
C LEU A 27 0.37 -12.63 -11.76
N GLY A 28 1.26 -12.28 -12.69
CA GLY A 28 1.08 -12.60 -14.10
C GLY A 28 -0.14 -11.91 -14.71
N ASP A 29 -0.95 -12.66 -15.45
CA ASP A 29 -2.04 -12.14 -16.28
C ASP A 29 -3.40 -12.06 -15.55
N SER A 30 -3.47 -12.42 -14.27
CA SER A 30 -4.72 -12.48 -13.50
C SER A 30 -4.54 -11.90 -12.10
N GLY A 31 -5.60 -11.25 -11.60
CA GLY A 31 -5.59 -10.51 -10.34
C GLY A 31 -5.31 -9.02 -10.57
N SER A 32 -5.10 -8.27 -9.49
CA SER A 32 -4.72 -6.85 -9.61
C SER A 32 -3.92 -6.33 -8.43
N VAL A 33 -3.13 -5.28 -8.69
CA VAL A 33 -2.35 -4.57 -7.67
C VAL A 33 -2.88 -3.16 -7.48
N THR A 34 -3.35 -2.86 -6.28
CA THR A 34 -3.62 -1.48 -5.84
C THR A 34 -2.39 -0.94 -5.12
N GLY A 35 -1.76 0.10 -5.66
CA GLY A 35 -0.72 0.86 -4.97
C GLY A 35 -1.25 2.18 -4.41
N VAL A 36 -0.93 2.47 -3.16
CA VAL A 36 -1.28 3.72 -2.47
C VAL A 36 -0.01 4.38 -1.95
N ASP A 37 0.08 5.70 -2.05
CA ASP A 37 1.10 6.49 -1.37
C ASP A 37 0.63 7.96 -1.25
N VAL A 38 0.98 8.63 -0.16
CA VAL A 38 0.61 10.04 0.05
C VAL A 38 1.39 10.99 -0.88
N ALA A 39 2.59 10.59 -1.29
CA ALA A 39 3.50 11.44 -2.05
C ALA A 39 3.33 11.25 -3.57
N ARG A 40 2.48 12.10 -4.19
CA ARG A 40 2.25 12.13 -5.64
C ARG A 40 3.53 12.11 -6.48
N HIS A 41 4.58 12.82 -6.05
CA HIS A 41 5.86 12.86 -6.78
C HIS A 41 6.63 11.52 -6.72
N ARG A 42 6.55 10.77 -5.61
CA ARG A 42 7.15 9.43 -5.51
C ARG A 42 6.38 8.42 -6.36
N LEU A 43 5.06 8.55 -6.43
CA LEU A 43 4.24 7.71 -7.30
C LEU A 43 4.52 7.92 -8.79
N ALA A 44 4.97 9.11 -9.20
CA ALA A 44 5.43 9.32 -10.56
C ALA A 44 6.63 8.43 -10.90
N ALA A 45 7.54 8.18 -9.94
CA ALA A 45 8.64 7.23 -10.11
C ALA A 45 8.12 5.78 -10.19
N CYS A 46 7.15 5.41 -9.33
CA CYS A 46 6.48 4.10 -9.37
C CYS A 46 5.86 3.83 -10.75
N ARG A 47 5.11 4.79 -11.28
CA ARG A 47 4.54 4.69 -12.63
C ARG A 47 5.62 4.50 -13.71
N THR A 48 6.72 5.27 -13.63
CA THR A 48 7.83 5.11 -14.59
C THR A 48 8.44 3.71 -14.52
N MET A 49 8.57 3.12 -13.33
CA MET A 49 9.04 1.74 -13.18
C MET A 49 8.08 0.74 -13.80
N LEU A 50 6.78 0.86 -13.51
CA LEU A 50 5.75 -0.01 -14.10
C LEU A 50 5.73 0.04 -15.62
N GLN A 51 5.86 1.23 -16.20
CA GLN A 51 5.93 1.40 -17.65
C GLN A 51 7.23 0.84 -18.24
N LYS A 52 8.36 1.08 -17.57
CA LYS A 52 9.67 0.61 -18.02
C LYS A 52 9.75 -0.92 -18.06
N TYR A 53 9.18 -1.58 -17.07
CA TYR A 53 9.20 -3.04 -16.96
C TYR A 53 7.96 -3.72 -17.56
N VAL A 54 7.02 -2.95 -18.12
CA VAL A 54 5.77 -3.48 -18.73
C VAL A 54 4.92 -4.27 -17.72
N LEU A 55 4.92 -3.83 -16.46
CA LEU A 55 4.18 -4.45 -15.35
C LEU A 55 2.93 -3.64 -14.98
N GLY A 56 2.57 -2.64 -15.77
CA GLY A 56 1.50 -1.70 -15.43
C GLY A 56 0.08 -2.20 -15.66
N ASP A 57 -0.12 -3.33 -16.33
CA ASP A 57 -1.42 -3.67 -16.92
C ASP A 57 -2.50 -4.02 -15.89
N ALA A 58 -2.13 -4.79 -14.86
CA ALA A 58 -3.00 -5.14 -13.74
C ALA A 58 -2.91 -4.16 -12.56
N CYS A 59 -2.15 -3.07 -12.70
CA CYS A 59 -1.87 -2.12 -11.62
C CYS A 59 -2.79 -0.90 -11.65
N ARG A 60 -3.13 -0.37 -10.47
CA ARG A 60 -3.77 0.94 -10.27
C ARG A 60 -3.12 1.69 -9.12
N LEU A 61 -2.83 2.97 -9.31
CA LEU A 61 -2.12 3.81 -8.33
C LEU A 61 -2.99 4.96 -7.86
N PHE A 62 -3.11 5.10 -6.54
CA PHE A 62 -3.85 6.17 -5.88
C PHE A 62 -2.92 7.05 -5.04
N VAL A 63 -3.13 8.36 -5.14
CA VAL A 63 -2.61 9.31 -4.16
C VAL A 63 -3.63 9.42 -3.04
N ALA A 64 -3.30 8.91 -1.87
CA ALA A 64 -4.17 8.95 -0.69
C ALA A 64 -3.35 8.73 0.59
N ASP A 65 -3.95 9.04 1.73
CA ASP A 65 -3.44 8.62 3.03
C ASP A 65 -3.76 7.13 3.26
N GLY A 66 -2.71 6.30 3.39
CA GLY A 66 -2.85 4.87 3.61
C GLY A 66 -3.53 4.51 4.94
N THR A 67 -3.61 5.44 5.90
CA THR A 67 -4.31 5.21 7.18
C THR A 67 -5.83 5.29 7.06
N THR A 68 -6.34 5.99 6.04
CA THR A 68 -7.78 6.20 5.83
C THR A 68 -8.29 5.61 4.52
N PHE A 69 -7.39 5.17 3.62
CA PHE A 69 -7.75 4.53 2.36
C PHE A 69 -8.76 3.40 2.55
N SER A 70 -9.78 3.34 1.68
CA SER A 70 -10.96 2.49 1.89
C SER A 70 -11.47 1.78 0.63
N LEU A 71 -10.79 1.90 -0.52
CA LEU A 71 -11.27 1.31 -1.77
C LEU A 71 -11.00 -0.20 -1.83
N MET A 72 -12.03 -0.96 -2.19
CA MET A 72 -11.99 -2.40 -2.39
C MET A 72 -11.25 -2.80 -3.67
N PRO A 73 -10.77 -4.05 -3.77
CA PRO A 73 -10.26 -4.53 -5.04
C PRO A 73 -11.39 -4.56 -6.07
N VAL A 74 -11.08 -4.08 -7.27
CA VAL A 74 -11.98 -4.26 -8.41
C VAL A 74 -11.82 -5.69 -8.91
N ARG A 75 -12.90 -6.47 -8.77
CA ARG A 75 -13.01 -7.83 -9.27
C ARG A 75 -13.81 -7.78 -10.58
N ASP A 76 -13.44 -8.58 -11.58
CA ASP A 76 -14.20 -8.63 -12.84
C ASP A 76 -15.64 -9.09 -12.54
N HIS A 77 -16.61 -8.23 -12.81
CA HIS A 77 -18.03 -8.54 -12.74
C HIS A 77 -18.39 -9.50 -13.89
N LEU A 78 -18.05 -10.79 -13.76
CA LEU A 78 -18.56 -11.83 -14.66
C LEU A 78 -19.83 -12.51 -14.12
N ASP A 79 -20.16 -12.35 -12.83
CA ASP A 79 -21.24 -13.13 -12.18
C ASP A 79 -22.49 -12.34 -11.75
N SER A 80 -22.69 -11.11 -12.21
CA SER A 80 -23.95 -10.40 -11.95
C SER A 80 -24.24 -9.31 -12.97
N ILE A 81 -24.92 -9.68 -14.06
CA ILE A 81 -26.11 -9.03 -14.64
C ILE A 81 -26.53 -9.90 -15.83
N SER A 82 -27.40 -10.86 -15.57
CA SER A 82 -28.35 -11.36 -16.56
C SER A 82 -29.50 -10.36 -16.66
N CYS A 83 -29.79 -9.88 -17.88
CA CYS A 83 -30.99 -9.15 -18.29
C CYS A 83 -31.13 -7.73 -17.69
N GLU A 84 -31.65 -6.68 -18.33
CA GLU A 84 -32.20 -6.37 -19.65
C GLU A 84 -32.32 -4.83 -19.67
N PHE A 85 -32.19 -4.20 -20.85
CA PHE A 85 -32.68 -2.86 -21.23
C PHE A 85 -32.80 -1.73 -20.16
N ALA A 86 -31.91 -0.73 -20.21
CA ALA A 86 -32.28 0.65 -19.89
C ALA A 86 -31.33 1.68 -20.54
N LEU A 87 -31.92 2.46 -21.45
CA LEU A 87 -31.55 3.80 -21.97
C LEU A 87 -30.20 4.40 -21.50
N GLU A 88 -29.33 4.62 -22.48
CA GLU A 88 -28.05 5.33 -22.35
C GLU A 88 -28.22 6.77 -21.80
N GLU A 89 -28.00 6.95 -20.50
CA GLU A 89 -27.35 8.17 -20.02
C GLU A 89 -25.84 7.95 -20.13
N LYS A 90 -25.14 8.82 -20.88
CA LYS A 90 -23.67 8.81 -21.00
C LYS A 90 -23.00 9.06 -19.64
N LYS A 91 -22.90 8.03 -18.80
CA LYS A 91 -22.03 8.05 -17.62
C LYS A 91 -20.58 8.20 -18.09
N ASP A 92 -19.85 9.09 -17.42
CA ASP A 92 -18.43 9.35 -17.65
C ASP A 92 -17.62 8.16 -17.12
N THR A 93 -17.43 7.14 -17.96
CA THR A 93 -16.67 5.92 -17.64
C THR A 93 -15.17 6.09 -17.91
N PHE A 94 -14.35 5.35 -17.16
CA PHE A 94 -12.91 5.32 -17.38
C PHE A 94 -12.57 4.62 -18.69
N ARG A 95 -11.89 5.33 -19.59
CA ARG A 95 -11.34 4.78 -20.84
C ARG A 95 -9.95 4.21 -20.60
N GLU A 96 -9.35 3.54 -21.58
CA GLU A 96 -7.94 3.12 -21.49
C GLU A 96 -7.05 4.32 -21.10
N TRP A 97 -6.16 4.09 -20.13
CA TRP A 97 -5.32 5.14 -19.58
C TRP A 97 -4.36 5.68 -20.64
N THR A 98 -4.24 7.01 -20.71
CA THR A 98 -3.28 7.67 -21.59
C THR A 98 -2.40 8.64 -20.79
N SER A 99 -1.14 8.77 -21.19
CA SER A 99 -0.20 9.71 -20.58
C SER A 99 -0.57 11.17 -20.83
N ARG A 100 -1.35 11.44 -21.89
CA ARG A 100 -1.81 12.77 -22.28
C ARG A 100 -3.14 13.10 -21.61
N ARG A 101 -3.09 13.84 -20.51
CA ARG A 101 -4.31 14.41 -19.90
C ARG A 101 -5.00 15.38 -20.88
N PRO A 102 -6.31 15.24 -21.14
CA PRO A 102 -7.07 16.19 -21.93
C PRO A 102 -6.94 17.62 -21.39
N TRP A 103 -6.96 18.61 -22.27
CA TRP A 103 -6.83 20.03 -21.92
C TRP A 103 -7.78 20.46 -20.79
N LYS A 104 -9.03 19.99 -20.81
CA LYS A 104 -10.04 20.29 -19.78
C LYS A 104 -9.61 19.82 -18.39
N GLU A 105 -9.02 18.62 -18.28
CA GLU A 105 -8.51 18.10 -17.01
C GLU A 105 -7.25 18.84 -16.57
N ARG A 106 -6.34 19.17 -17.50
CA ARG A 106 -5.16 19.99 -17.19
C ARG A 106 -5.56 21.34 -16.60
N LYS A 107 -6.56 22.00 -17.18
CA LYS A 107 -7.09 23.28 -16.69
C LYS A 107 -7.77 23.13 -15.33
N ARG A 108 -8.51 22.05 -15.08
CA ARG A 108 -9.15 21.76 -13.79
C ARG A 108 -8.10 21.47 -12.70
N ALA A 109 -7.08 20.67 -13.01
CA ALA A 109 -5.98 20.37 -12.10
C ALA A 109 -5.10 21.59 -11.81
N ALA A 110 -4.86 22.46 -12.79
CA ALA A 110 -4.16 23.74 -12.59
C ALA A 110 -4.95 24.66 -11.65
N ARG A 111 -6.26 24.81 -11.87
CA ARG A 111 -7.16 25.56 -10.97
C ARG A 111 -7.21 24.96 -9.56
N ALA A 112 -7.24 23.63 -9.44
CA ALA A 112 -7.20 22.95 -8.15
C ALA A 112 -5.87 23.20 -7.42
N ARG A 113 -4.73 23.26 -8.13
CA ARG A 113 -3.43 23.62 -7.54
C ARG A 113 -3.35 25.08 -7.11
N GLU A 114 -3.88 26.01 -7.90
CA GLU A 114 -4.01 27.42 -7.51
C GLU A 114 -4.88 27.58 -6.26
N ASN A 115 -5.98 26.83 -6.17
CA ASN A 115 -6.88 26.84 -5.01
C ASN A 115 -6.35 26.05 -3.80
N ALA A 116 -5.45 25.08 -4.00
CA ALA A 116 -4.81 24.31 -2.93
C ALA A 116 -3.67 25.07 -2.26
N ALA A 117 -3.07 26.06 -2.91
CA ALA A 117 -2.10 26.95 -2.29
C ALA A 117 -2.69 27.80 -1.14
N SER A 118 -4.02 27.87 -1.02
CA SER A 118 -4.75 28.57 0.03
C SER A 118 -5.55 27.66 0.99
N ARG A 119 -5.47 26.33 0.83
CA ARG A 119 -6.17 25.36 1.68
C ARG A 119 -5.20 24.35 2.27
N LEU A 120 -5.04 24.40 3.60
CA LEU A 120 -4.61 23.24 4.38
C LEU A 120 -5.50 22.06 3.97
N VAL A 121 -4.89 20.93 3.64
CA VAL A 121 -5.51 19.71 3.11
C VAL A 121 -6.81 19.41 3.87
N SER A 122 -7.96 19.49 3.19
CA SER A 122 -9.24 19.17 3.83
C SER A 122 -9.37 17.66 4.02
N GLU A 123 -9.84 17.24 5.19
CA GLU A 123 -10.05 15.85 5.65
C GLU A 123 -11.03 15.01 4.81
N THR A 124 -11.45 15.47 3.63
CA THR A 124 -12.46 14.85 2.76
C THR A 124 -12.01 14.68 1.31
N ASP A 125 -10.69 14.59 1.06
CA ASP A 125 -10.20 14.30 -0.28
C ASP A 125 -10.28 12.80 -0.57
N HIS A 126 -11.20 12.44 -1.48
CA HIS A 126 -11.26 11.10 -2.06
C HIS A 126 -9.90 10.71 -2.69
N PRO A 127 -9.49 9.42 -2.64
CA PRO A 127 -8.25 8.96 -3.26
C PRO A 127 -8.13 9.41 -4.72
N GLU A 128 -7.02 10.05 -5.11
CA GLU A 128 -6.82 10.46 -6.51
C GLU A 128 -6.22 9.31 -7.30
N LEU A 129 -6.98 8.72 -8.23
CA LEU A 129 -6.45 7.78 -9.21
C LEU A 129 -5.53 8.49 -10.22
N ILE A 130 -4.24 8.12 -10.25
CA ILE A 130 -3.24 8.76 -11.12
C ILE A 130 -2.73 7.86 -12.26
N PHE A 131 -2.90 6.55 -12.13
CA PHE A 131 -2.49 5.54 -13.11
C PHE A 131 -3.35 4.29 -12.95
N TYR A 132 -3.71 3.66 -14.05
CA TYR A 132 -4.33 2.34 -14.09
C TYR A 132 -4.01 1.67 -15.42
N GLY A 133 -3.73 0.37 -15.40
CA GLY A 133 -3.55 -0.43 -16.60
C GLY A 133 -4.86 -0.91 -17.19
N LYS A 134 -4.80 -1.59 -18.35
CA LYS A 134 -6.00 -2.04 -19.07
C LYS A 134 -6.74 -3.12 -18.30
N SER A 135 -6.00 -4.07 -17.76
CA SER A 135 -6.51 -5.21 -16.98
C SER A 135 -6.59 -4.92 -15.48
N SER A 136 -6.54 -3.65 -15.07
CA SER A 136 -6.63 -3.24 -13.66
C SER A 136 -8.05 -3.30 -13.08
N GLY A 137 -9.05 -3.66 -13.88
CA GLY A 137 -10.48 -3.62 -13.57
C GLY A 137 -11.12 -2.23 -13.68
N VAL A 138 -10.33 -1.16 -13.84
CA VAL A 138 -10.86 0.21 -13.82
C VAL A 138 -11.53 0.60 -15.14
N VAL A 139 -11.04 0.09 -16.27
CA VAL A 139 -11.57 0.46 -17.60
C VAL A 139 -13.02 0.01 -17.74
N GLY A 140 -13.90 0.92 -18.12
CA GLY A 140 -15.34 0.69 -18.25
C GLY A 140 -16.15 1.07 -17.01
N LEU A 141 -15.54 1.19 -15.83
CA LEU A 141 -16.24 1.63 -14.62
C LEU A 141 -16.55 3.12 -14.63
N SER A 142 -17.64 3.49 -13.98
CA SER A 142 -17.96 4.86 -13.61
C SER A 142 -17.23 5.28 -12.32
N LYS A 143 -17.16 6.59 -12.07
CA LYS A 143 -16.58 7.13 -10.83
C LYS A 143 -17.33 6.64 -9.60
N ASP A 144 -18.66 6.59 -9.67
CA ASP A 144 -19.48 6.17 -8.53
C ASP A 144 -19.21 4.71 -8.17
N GLU A 145 -19.02 3.83 -9.16
CA GLU A 145 -18.66 2.42 -8.93
C GLU A 145 -17.25 2.27 -8.34
N LEU A 146 -16.27 3.03 -8.84
CA LEU A 146 -14.90 2.94 -8.34
C LEU A 146 -14.76 3.44 -6.89
N TYR A 147 -15.47 4.51 -6.54
CA TYR A 147 -15.36 5.18 -5.24
C TYR A 147 -16.46 4.75 -4.25
N GLN A 148 -17.19 3.67 -4.53
CA GLN A 148 -18.16 3.10 -3.60
C GLN A 148 -17.48 2.65 -2.30
N THR A 149 -17.98 3.19 -1.19
CA THR A 149 -17.60 2.77 0.16
C THR A 149 -18.47 1.60 0.58
N VAL A 150 -17.83 0.52 1.02
CA VAL A 150 -18.47 -0.76 1.27
C VAL A 150 -18.58 -1.04 2.78
N SER A 151 -19.63 -1.75 3.22
CA SER A 151 -19.82 -2.10 4.63
C SER A 151 -18.73 -3.05 5.15
N SER A 152 -18.49 -3.10 6.46
CA SER A 152 -17.50 -4.01 7.07
C SER A 152 -17.77 -5.50 6.77
N SER A 153 -19.04 -5.86 6.58
CA SER A 153 -19.45 -7.23 6.25
C SER A 153 -18.98 -7.67 4.86
N GLU A 154 -19.02 -6.76 3.89
CA GLU A 154 -18.59 -7.03 2.51
C GLU A 154 -17.06 -7.12 2.41
N VAL A 155 -16.31 -6.31 3.17
CA VAL A 155 -14.84 -6.41 3.20
C VAL A 155 -14.35 -7.80 3.62
N SER A 156 -15.10 -8.47 4.49
CA SER A 156 -14.74 -9.80 4.98
C SER A 156 -14.75 -10.86 3.87
N SER A 157 -15.61 -10.72 2.86
CA SER A 157 -15.73 -11.64 1.72
C SER A 157 -15.03 -11.13 0.45
N SER A 158 -15.10 -9.83 0.16
CA SER A 158 -14.64 -9.24 -1.10
C SER A 158 -13.37 -8.39 -1.00
N GLY A 159 -12.79 -8.26 0.20
CA GLY A 159 -11.55 -7.52 0.43
C GLY A 159 -10.32 -8.08 -0.29
N TYR A 160 -9.16 -7.49 -0.01
CA TYR A 160 -7.90 -7.90 -0.63
C TYR A 160 -7.46 -9.27 -0.13
N ASP A 161 -6.94 -10.10 -1.03
CA ASP A 161 -6.37 -11.42 -0.71
C ASP A 161 -5.04 -11.27 0.05
N LYS A 162 -4.26 -10.26 -0.36
CA LYS A 162 -2.95 -9.93 0.23
C LYS A 162 -2.82 -8.44 0.49
N VAL A 163 -2.21 -8.06 1.61
CA VAL A 163 -1.90 -6.66 1.92
C VAL A 163 -0.45 -6.52 2.34
N LEU A 164 0.26 -5.54 1.76
CA LEU A 164 1.59 -5.13 2.15
C LEU A 164 1.53 -3.76 2.82
N VAL A 165 2.10 -3.69 4.03
CA VAL A 165 2.34 -2.46 4.77
C VAL A 165 3.85 -2.34 4.98
N ASP A 166 4.53 -1.81 3.98
CA ASP A 166 5.94 -1.40 4.09
C ASP A 166 6.02 0.03 4.61
N ALA A 167 5.98 0.17 5.94
CA ALA A 167 5.69 1.44 6.56
C ALA A 167 6.89 2.40 6.55
N GLU A 168 6.61 3.71 6.49
CA GLU A 168 7.63 4.73 6.71
C GLU A 168 8.25 4.55 8.11
N CYS A 169 9.58 4.55 8.16
CA CYS A 169 10.37 4.21 9.34
C CYS A 169 11.44 5.31 9.59
N THR A 170 12.17 5.24 10.69
CA THR A 170 13.34 6.12 10.95
C THR A 170 14.55 5.84 10.04
N HIS A 171 14.56 4.70 9.37
CA HIS A 171 15.62 4.21 8.46
C HIS A 171 16.98 3.95 9.15
N ASP A 172 16.99 3.79 10.47
CA ASP A 172 18.15 3.47 11.31
C ASP A 172 18.78 2.09 10.99
N GLY A 173 18.06 1.22 10.29
CA GLY A 173 18.62 -0.03 9.76
C GLY A 173 19.38 0.12 8.44
N SER A 174 19.34 1.27 7.77
CA SER A 174 19.95 1.46 6.45
C SER A 174 21.10 2.46 6.50
N ILE A 175 22.33 1.95 6.54
CA ILE A 175 23.56 2.77 6.50
C ILE A 175 23.54 3.72 5.31
N ARG A 176 23.08 3.25 4.14
CA ARG A 176 22.95 4.08 2.93
C ARG A 176 22.00 5.26 3.12
N HIS A 177 20.90 5.07 3.84
CA HIS A 177 19.98 6.17 4.14
C HIS A 177 20.55 7.13 5.18
N ILE A 178 21.20 6.61 6.23
CA ILE A 178 21.86 7.42 7.24
C ILE A 178 22.92 8.31 6.59
N GLN A 179 23.81 7.73 5.78
CA GLN A 179 24.81 8.48 5.02
C GLN A 179 24.14 9.54 4.13
N LYS A 180 23.08 9.18 3.40
CA LYS A 180 22.35 10.13 2.56
C LYS A 180 21.78 11.30 3.37
N PHE A 181 21.25 11.07 4.57
CA PHE A 181 20.71 12.12 5.43
C PHE A 181 21.81 12.99 6.03
N GLU A 182 22.94 12.41 6.40
CA GLU A 182 24.13 13.14 6.84
C GLU A 182 24.67 14.06 5.74
N HIS A 183 24.75 13.57 4.49
CA HIS A 183 25.13 14.38 3.33
C HIS A 183 24.15 15.54 3.07
N TRP A 184 22.89 15.42 3.50
CA TRP A 184 21.88 16.48 3.42
C TRP A 184 21.90 17.44 4.61
N GLY A 185 22.81 17.24 5.57
CA GLY A 185 23.07 18.12 6.71
C GLY A 185 22.53 17.61 8.04
N TRP A 186 23.10 18.14 9.13
CA TRP A 186 22.78 17.77 10.52
C TRP A 186 21.29 17.89 10.86
N GLU A 187 20.63 18.97 10.41
CA GLU A 187 19.20 19.16 10.66
C GLU A 187 18.34 18.03 10.07
N THR A 188 18.70 17.55 8.88
CA THR A 188 18.01 16.44 8.22
C THR A 188 18.27 15.12 8.95
N LEU A 189 19.52 14.86 9.35
CA LEU A 189 19.89 13.67 10.11
C LEU A 189 19.16 13.64 11.46
N ASN A 190 19.24 14.74 12.22
CA ASN A 190 18.54 14.88 13.49
C ASN A 190 17.04 14.71 13.31
N GLY A 191 16.44 15.43 12.36
CA GLY A 191 15.01 15.40 12.11
C GLY A 191 14.47 14.06 11.62
N ARG A 192 15.24 13.27 10.84
CA ARG A 192 14.77 12.00 10.27
C ARG A 192 15.11 10.76 11.09
N VAL A 193 16.23 10.78 11.82
CA VAL A 193 16.77 9.59 12.51
C VAL A 193 16.76 9.74 14.02
N LEU A 194 17.12 10.92 14.56
CA LEU A 194 17.39 11.10 16.00
C LEU A 194 16.25 11.78 16.77
N ASN A 195 15.27 12.38 16.09
CA ASN A 195 14.18 13.12 16.73
C ASN A 195 13.17 12.16 17.39
N ALA A 196 13.06 12.26 18.72
CA ALA A 196 12.17 11.42 19.52
C ALA A 196 10.67 11.65 19.23
N GLU A 197 10.23 12.91 19.10
CA GLU A 197 8.83 13.24 18.80
C GLU A 197 8.40 12.67 17.45
N ARG A 198 9.28 12.73 16.44
CA ARG A 198 9.04 12.08 15.15
C ARG A 198 8.92 10.57 15.31
N SER A 199 9.78 9.95 16.12
CA SER A 199 9.72 8.50 16.37
C SER A 199 8.37 8.07 16.95
N ASP A 200 7.80 8.84 17.87
CA ASP A 200 6.48 8.56 18.46
C ASP A 200 5.34 8.74 17.43
N ASN A 201 5.41 9.80 16.63
CA ASN A 201 4.47 10.05 15.53
C ASN A 201 4.53 8.95 14.47
N LEU A 202 5.73 8.45 14.13
CA LEU A 202 5.93 7.34 13.21
C LEU A 202 5.35 6.04 13.75
N THR A 203 5.54 5.74 15.03
CA THR A 203 4.98 4.55 15.67
C THR A 203 3.44 4.57 15.60
N THR A 204 2.84 5.74 15.87
CA THR A 204 1.39 5.94 15.75
C THR A 204 0.90 5.78 14.31
N LEU A 205 1.62 6.36 13.34
CA LEU A 205 1.33 6.23 11.91
C LEU A 205 1.40 4.75 11.46
N GLN A 206 2.45 4.04 11.85
CA GLN A 206 2.67 2.63 11.53
C GLN A 206 1.53 1.75 12.06
N LEU A 207 1.09 1.98 13.30
CA LEU A 207 -0.05 1.27 13.88
C LEU A 207 -1.34 1.55 13.09
N LYS A 208 -1.61 2.82 12.74
CA LYS A 208 -2.79 3.19 11.94
C LYS A 208 -2.77 2.56 10.54
N LEU A 209 -1.61 2.53 9.88
CA LEU A 209 -1.43 1.86 8.59
C LEU A 209 -1.68 0.36 8.69
N LEU A 210 -1.14 -0.29 9.72
CA LEU A 210 -1.31 -1.72 9.96
C LEU A 210 -2.79 -2.07 10.22
N ILE A 211 -3.47 -1.30 11.07
CA ILE A 211 -4.90 -1.46 11.36
C ILE A 211 -5.72 -1.29 10.08
N ASN A 212 -5.46 -0.23 9.29
CA ASN A 212 -6.23 -0.01 8.07
C ASN A 212 -5.97 -1.09 7.01
N GLY A 213 -4.72 -1.52 6.84
CA GLY A 213 -4.39 -2.63 5.96
C GLY A 213 -5.11 -3.92 6.35
N PHE A 214 -5.16 -4.22 7.65
CA PHE A 214 -5.86 -5.40 8.16
C PHE A 214 -7.39 -5.29 8.04
N ARG A 215 -7.93 -4.07 8.16
CA ARG A 215 -9.36 -3.79 7.90
C ARG A 215 -9.73 -4.20 6.47
N LEU A 216 -8.93 -3.81 5.48
CA LEU A 216 -9.17 -4.06 4.04
C LEU A 216 -8.84 -5.50 3.58
N LEU A 217 -8.19 -6.29 4.44
CA LEU A 217 -7.89 -7.69 4.17
C LEU A 217 -9.15 -8.55 4.32
N ARG A 218 -9.39 -9.46 3.37
CA ARG A 218 -10.49 -10.43 3.50
C ARG A 218 -10.18 -11.50 4.56
N VAL A 219 -11.20 -12.22 5.01
CA VAL A 219 -11.01 -13.38 5.90
C VAL A 219 -10.21 -14.47 5.17
N GLY A 220 -9.26 -15.07 5.86
CA GLY A 220 -8.30 -16.02 5.31
C GLY A 220 -7.17 -15.38 4.47
N GLY A 221 -7.23 -14.08 4.22
CA GLY A 221 -6.14 -13.34 3.57
C GLY A 221 -4.89 -13.25 4.45
N SER A 222 -3.79 -12.77 3.86
CA SER A 222 -2.56 -12.51 4.61
C SER A 222 -2.04 -11.09 4.46
N LEU A 223 -1.61 -10.49 5.56
CA LEU A 223 -0.96 -9.17 5.59
C LEU A 223 0.52 -9.32 5.98
N VAL A 224 1.40 -8.60 5.31
CA VAL A 224 2.80 -8.45 5.72
C VAL A 224 3.05 -7.01 6.13
N TYR A 225 3.53 -6.84 7.36
CA TYR A 225 4.08 -5.60 7.88
C TYR A 225 5.60 -5.66 7.80
N SER A 226 6.22 -4.63 7.25
CA SER A 226 7.67 -4.50 7.22
C SER A 226 8.15 -3.09 7.49
N THR A 227 9.34 -3.00 8.09
CA THR A 227 10.06 -1.73 8.24
C THR A 227 11.54 -1.92 7.98
N CYS A 228 12.20 -0.82 7.66
CA CYS A 228 13.65 -0.68 7.54
C CYS A 228 14.34 -0.28 8.87
N SER A 229 13.63 -0.38 10.00
CA SER A 229 14.11 0.10 11.31
C SER A 229 14.64 -1.06 12.16
N LEU A 230 15.69 -0.81 12.94
CA LEU A 230 16.14 -1.75 13.96
C LEU A 230 15.45 -1.49 15.31
N THR A 231 14.90 -0.30 15.50
CA THR A 231 14.17 0.14 16.69
C THR A 231 13.02 -0.80 17.06
N VAL A 232 12.98 -1.24 18.32
CA VAL A 232 11.95 -2.15 18.84
C VAL A 232 10.57 -1.49 18.92
N SER A 233 10.51 -0.19 19.24
CA SER A 233 9.25 0.55 19.33
C SER A 233 8.49 0.62 18.01
N GLN A 234 9.19 0.68 16.87
CA GLN A 234 8.59 0.68 15.53
C GLN A 234 8.29 -0.73 15.00
N ASN A 235 8.76 -1.77 15.69
CA ASN A 235 8.62 -3.16 15.23
C ASN A 235 7.74 -3.94 16.19
N GLU A 236 8.34 -4.58 17.21
CA GLU A 236 7.60 -5.47 18.11
C GLU A 236 6.53 -4.74 18.91
N ASN A 237 6.74 -3.50 19.34
CA ASN A 237 5.70 -2.77 20.08
C ASN A 237 4.47 -2.49 19.20
N VAL A 238 4.65 -2.13 17.92
CA VAL A 238 3.54 -1.94 16.97
C VAL A 238 2.79 -3.25 16.77
N VAL A 239 3.51 -4.37 16.61
CA VAL A 239 2.91 -5.71 16.46
C VAL A 239 2.13 -6.12 17.71
N GLU A 240 2.69 -5.90 18.90
CA GLU A 240 2.04 -6.23 20.17
C GLU A 240 0.77 -5.41 20.41
N TRP A 241 0.83 -4.09 20.17
CA TRP A 241 -0.35 -3.22 20.24
C TRP A 241 -1.42 -3.62 19.23
N PHE A 242 -1.03 -3.93 17.99
CA PHE A 242 -1.96 -4.37 16.97
C PHE A 242 -2.67 -5.69 17.36
N LEU A 243 -1.92 -6.70 17.83
CA LEU A 243 -2.49 -7.98 18.24
C LEU A 243 -3.42 -7.87 19.45
N LYS A 244 -3.14 -6.93 20.37
CA LYS A 244 -3.99 -6.68 21.54
C LYS A 244 -5.37 -6.13 21.14
N GLU A 245 -5.41 -5.25 20.16
CA GLU A 245 -6.66 -4.59 19.71
C GLU A 245 -7.42 -5.41 18.64
N ASN A 246 -6.77 -6.39 18.00
CA ASN A 246 -7.35 -7.14 16.87
C ASN A 246 -7.36 -8.65 17.16
N SER A 247 -8.41 -9.13 17.82
CA SER A 247 -8.58 -10.55 18.18
C SER A 247 -8.68 -11.50 16.99
N SER A 248 -9.10 -11.00 15.82
CA SER A 248 -9.16 -11.78 14.57
C SER A 248 -7.81 -11.89 13.86
N ALA A 249 -6.75 -11.23 14.35
CA ALA A 249 -5.42 -11.29 13.77
C ALA A 249 -4.58 -12.41 14.41
N ALA A 250 -4.01 -13.28 13.57
CA ALA A 250 -3.07 -14.31 14.01
C ALA A 250 -1.71 -14.15 13.35
N LEU A 251 -0.65 -14.15 14.16
CA LEU A 251 0.72 -14.09 13.67
C LEU A 251 1.12 -15.45 13.06
N GLN A 252 1.61 -15.42 11.82
CA GLN A 252 1.95 -16.60 11.03
C GLN A 252 3.46 -16.72 10.84
N ALA A 253 4.00 -17.93 10.99
CA ALA A 253 5.38 -18.22 10.64
C ALA A 253 5.58 -18.15 9.13
N ILE A 254 6.75 -17.67 8.70
CA ILE A 254 7.16 -17.70 7.29
C ILE A 254 8.02 -18.93 7.11
N GLU A 255 7.45 -20.03 6.60
CA GLU A 255 8.16 -21.32 6.49
C GLU A 255 9.45 -21.22 5.66
N ALA A 256 9.43 -20.44 4.57
CA ALA A 256 10.60 -20.19 3.73
C ALA A 256 11.75 -19.48 4.48
N ALA A 257 11.47 -18.82 5.60
CA ALA A 257 12.49 -18.09 6.37
C ALA A 257 13.44 -19.00 7.15
N LYS A 258 13.15 -20.31 7.26
CA LYS A 258 14.04 -21.28 7.90
C LYS A 258 15.43 -21.31 7.25
N ASP A 259 15.48 -21.11 5.93
CA ASP A 259 16.72 -21.14 5.16
C ASP A 259 17.31 -19.74 4.90
N TRP A 260 16.65 -18.69 5.42
CA TRP A 260 17.11 -17.31 5.21
C TRP A 260 18.12 -16.91 6.27
N PRO A 261 19.10 -16.05 5.94
CA PRO A 261 20.06 -15.54 6.91
C PRO A 261 19.41 -14.46 7.79
N CYS A 262 18.47 -14.85 8.66
CA CYS A 262 17.69 -13.97 9.51
C CYS A 262 17.68 -14.45 10.96
N LYS A 263 17.27 -13.56 11.88
CA LYS A 263 17.05 -13.87 13.29
C LYS A 263 15.56 -13.79 13.62
N SER A 264 15.12 -14.56 14.60
CA SER A 264 13.82 -14.30 15.22
C SER A 264 13.83 -12.94 15.91
N GLY A 265 12.74 -12.18 15.78
CA GLY A 265 12.50 -10.99 16.59
C GLY A 265 12.16 -11.33 18.04
N ARG A 266 11.88 -10.31 18.86
CA ARG A 266 11.51 -10.51 20.28
C ARG A 266 10.16 -11.19 20.45
N ILE A 267 9.29 -11.09 19.45
CA ILE A 267 8.03 -11.81 19.37
C ILE A 267 8.23 -13.05 18.48
N PRO A 268 7.88 -14.26 18.94
CA PRO A 268 7.97 -15.46 18.11
C PRO A 268 7.29 -15.29 16.75
N LYS A 269 7.81 -15.92 15.69
CA LYS A 269 7.32 -15.81 14.29
C LYS A 269 7.59 -14.46 13.59
N THR A 270 8.16 -13.46 14.26
CA THR A 270 8.67 -12.25 13.61
C THR A 270 10.12 -12.44 13.17
N LEU A 271 10.53 -11.76 12.11
CA LEU A 271 11.86 -11.89 11.53
C LEU A 271 12.62 -10.56 11.57
N ARG A 272 13.92 -10.64 11.83
CA ARG A 272 14.88 -9.53 11.77
C ARG A 272 16.06 -9.88 10.88
N PHE A 273 16.45 -8.92 10.06
CA PHE A 273 17.66 -8.92 9.28
C PHE A 273 18.56 -7.81 9.81
N ASP A 274 19.85 -8.07 9.91
CA ASP A 274 20.83 -7.13 10.45
C ASP A 274 22.20 -7.30 9.74
N PRO A 275 23.02 -6.24 9.68
CA PRO A 275 24.30 -6.30 8.97
C PRO A 275 25.25 -7.41 9.43
N VAL A 276 25.15 -7.85 10.70
CA VAL A 276 26.03 -8.87 11.27
C VAL A 276 25.62 -10.27 10.81
N THR A 277 24.32 -10.52 10.69
CA THR A 277 23.77 -11.88 10.49
C THR A 277 23.35 -12.11 9.06
N SER A 278 22.59 -11.17 8.50
CA SER A 278 22.06 -11.27 7.15
C SER A 278 23.03 -10.72 6.11
N LYS A 279 24.04 -9.93 6.53
CA LYS A 279 24.90 -9.14 5.64
C LYS A 279 24.08 -8.21 4.74
N THR A 280 22.91 -7.79 5.21
CA THR A 280 22.02 -6.83 4.53
C THR A 280 21.78 -5.61 5.42
N SER A 281 21.14 -4.57 4.87
CA SER A 281 20.51 -3.54 5.70
C SER A 281 19.48 -4.16 6.66
N GLY A 282 19.19 -3.43 7.73
CA GLY A 282 18.15 -3.75 8.69
C GLY A 282 16.78 -3.84 8.04
N LEU A 283 16.07 -4.93 8.33
CA LEU A 283 14.70 -5.18 7.90
C LEU A 283 13.98 -5.96 9.00
N PHE A 284 12.75 -5.57 9.29
CA PHE A 284 11.83 -6.32 10.14
C PHE A 284 10.64 -6.78 9.32
N VAL A 285 10.16 -8.01 9.57
CA VAL A 285 9.00 -8.58 8.89
C VAL A 285 8.10 -9.31 9.88
N ALA A 286 6.81 -9.01 9.83
CA ALA A 286 5.75 -9.72 10.53
C ALA A 286 4.64 -10.09 9.54
N LYS A 287 4.23 -11.37 9.53
CA LYS A 287 3.13 -11.86 8.69
C LYS A 287 1.93 -12.20 9.57
N PHE A 288 0.76 -11.75 9.14
CA PHE A 288 -0.52 -11.98 9.80
C PHE A 288 -1.48 -12.68 8.85
N THR A 289 -2.42 -13.43 9.42
CA THR A 289 -3.62 -13.91 8.74
C THR A 289 -4.86 -13.44 9.48
N LYS A 290 -5.95 -13.20 8.74
CA LYS A 290 -7.24 -12.79 9.31
C LYS A 290 -8.14 -14.00 9.48
N LEU A 291 -8.49 -14.29 10.73
CA LEU A 291 -9.36 -15.40 11.09
C LEU A 291 -10.84 -15.01 10.92
N ALA A 292 -11.69 -15.99 10.62
CA ALA A 292 -13.13 -15.84 10.79
C ALA A 292 -13.40 -15.87 12.30
N VAL A 293 -13.96 -14.79 12.84
CA VAL A 293 -14.39 -14.71 14.25
C VAL A 293 -15.91 -14.69 14.27
#